data_AF-A0A7R8V319-F1
#
_entry.id   AF-A0A7R8V319-F1
#
_cell.length_a   1.000
_cell.length_b   1.000
_cell.length_c   1.000
_cell.angle_alpha   90.00
_cell.angle_beta   90.00
_cell.angle_gamma   90.00
#
_symmetry.space_group_name_H-M   'P 1'
#
loop_
_entity.id
_entity.type
_entity.pdbx_description
1 polymer ?
#
loop_
_entity_poly.entity_id
_entity_poly.type
_entity_poly.pdbx_seq_one_letter_code
_entity_poly.pdbx_strand_id
1 'polypeptide(L)'
;MKIIFWFCACACASQFTNLLVEASTNEISRTIDDCQVTPVIHVLQYPGCVPKPIPSFACIGRCASYLQVSGSKIWQMERSCMCCQESGEREAAVSLFCPKAKPGERKFRKVLTKAPLECMCRPCTGVEENGIVPQEIAGYADEGPLNNHFRRSSIQ
;
A
#
# COMPACT_ATOMS: atom_id res chain seq x y z
N MET A 1 -31.71 36.85 -46.67
CA MET A 1 -32.47 37.75 -45.77
C MET A 1 -33.91 37.26 -45.68
N LYS A 2 -34.49 37.24 -44.47
CA LYS A 2 -35.82 36.76 -44.03
C LYS A 2 -35.90 35.33 -43.50
N ILE A 3 -35.82 35.30 -42.17
CA ILE A 3 -36.37 34.36 -41.19
C ILE A 3 -37.89 34.24 -41.39
N ILE A 4 -38.45 33.02 -41.31
CA ILE A 4 -39.82 32.78 -40.84
C ILE A 4 -39.81 31.54 -39.93
N PHE A 5 -40.15 31.78 -38.66
CA PHE A 5 -40.43 30.79 -37.64
C PHE A 5 -41.73 30.06 -37.94
N TRP A 6 -41.74 28.74 -37.80
CA TRP A 6 -42.95 27.99 -37.47
C TRP A 6 -42.79 27.39 -36.07
N PHE A 7 -43.40 28.06 -35.11
CA PHE A 7 -43.75 27.49 -33.82
C PHE A 7 -44.74 26.36 -34.07
N CYS A 8 -44.38 25.12 -33.73
CA CYS A 8 -45.36 24.11 -33.39
C CYS A 8 -45.23 23.86 -31.89
N ALA A 9 -46.01 24.63 -31.12
CA ALA A 9 -46.25 24.38 -29.73
C ALA A 9 -47.18 23.18 -29.62
N CYS A 10 -46.69 22.09 -29.02
CA CYS A 10 -47.57 21.12 -28.39
C CYS A 10 -47.08 20.90 -26.97
N ALA A 11 -47.80 21.49 -26.04
CA ALA A 11 -47.65 21.28 -24.62
C ALA A 11 -48.06 19.85 -24.27
N CYS A 12 -47.19 19.10 -23.60
CA CYS A 12 -47.65 18.10 -22.66
C CYS A 12 -46.69 18.05 -21.48
N ALA A 13 -47.29 18.06 -20.30
CA ALA A 13 -46.65 18.30 -19.02
C ALA A 13 -45.81 17.11 -18.55
N SER A 14 -44.73 17.46 -17.84
CA SER A 14 -44.20 16.76 -16.66
C SER A 14 -44.14 15.22 -16.68
N GLN A 15 -42.94 14.69 -16.90
CA GLN A 15 -42.36 13.65 -16.05
C GLN A 15 -40.84 13.66 -16.21
N PHE A 16 -40.19 14.53 -15.44
CA PHE A 16 -38.77 14.37 -15.10
C PHE A 16 -38.68 13.16 -14.17
N THR A 17 -38.49 11.96 -14.74
CA THR A 17 -38.01 10.83 -13.93
C THR A 17 -36.53 11.06 -13.68
N ASN A 18 -36.25 11.53 -12.47
CA ASN A 18 -34.91 11.61 -11.89
C ASN A 18 -34.25 10.22 -11.99
N LEU A 19 -33.26 10.09 -12.87
CA LEU A 19 -32.26 9.04 -12.73
C LEU A 19 -31.32 9.50 -11.62
N LEU A 20 -31.67 9.18 -10.38
CA LEU A 20 -30.75 9.28 -9.25
C LEU A 20 -29.66 8.24 -9.49
N VAL A 21 -28.58 8.65 -10.13
CA VAL A 21 -27.29 7.99 -9.98
C VAL A 21 -26.89 8.23 -8.52
N GLU A 22 -27.07 7.21 -7.68
CA GLU A 22 -26.40 7.15 -6.38
C GLU A 22 -24.89 7.09 -6.64
N ALA A 23 -24.27 8.26 -6.76
CA ALA A 23 -22.84 8.38 -6.67
C ALA A 23 -22.46 7.97 -5.25
N SER A 24 -21.93 6.75 -5.12
CA SER A 24 -21.38 6.24 -3.88
C SER A 24 -20.50 7.31 -3.23
N THR A 25 -20.79 7.68 -1.98
CA THR A 25 -19.99 8.57 -1.13
C THR A 25 -18.64 7.97 -0.73
N ASN A 26 -18.03 7.18 -1.63
CA ASN A 26 -16.79 6.45 -1.41
C ASN A 26 -15.61 7.01 -2.24
N GLU A 27 -15.75 8.23 -2.77
CA GLU A 27 -14.68 8.88 -3.54
C GLU A 27 -13.78 9.79 -2.69
N ILE A 28 -14.22 10.28 -1.53
CA ILE A 28 -13.39 11.15 -0.67
C ILE A 28 -12.26 10.35 0.00
N SER A 29 -12.45 9.05 0.25
CA SER A 29 -11.37 8.18 0.76
C SER A 29 -10.33 7.82 -0.31
N ARG A 30 -10.71 7.81 -1.60
CA ARG A 30 -9.82 7.42 -2.71
C ARG A 30 -8.88 8.54 -3.15
N THR A 31 -9.12 9.79 -2.74
CA THR A 31 -8.24 10.91 -3.09
C THR A 31 -7.05 11.09 -2.14
N ILE A 32 -7.02 10.38 -1.01
CA ILE A 32 -5.93 10.43 -0.02
C ILE A 32 -5.04 9.18 -0.12
N ASP A 33 -5.64 8.03 -0.45
CA ASP A 33 -4.94 6.76 -0.62
C ASP A 33 -4.61 6.50 -2.09
N ASP A 34 -3.32 6.43 -2.40
CA ASP A 34 -2.77 6.11 -3.72
C ASP A 34 -1.85 4.90 -3.56
N CYS A 35 -2.39 3.68 -3.61
CA CYS A 35 -1.62 2.44 -3.53
C CYS A 35 -1.88 1.60 -4.76
N GLN A 36 -0.81 1.36 -5.54
CA GLN A 36 -0.92 0.75 -6.86
C GLN A 36 0.17 -0.28 -7.14
N VAL A 37 -0.19 -1.26 -7.98
CA VAL A 37 0.72 -2.27 -8.50
C VAL A 37 1.55 -1.64 -9.63
N THR A 38 2.86 -1.59 -9.46
CA THR A 38 3.79 -1.00 -10.44
C THR A 38 4.67 -2.07 -11.08
N PRO A 39 4.82 -2.10 -12.42
CA PRO A 39 5.74 -3.01 -13.09
C PRO A 39 7.20 -2.62 -12.80
N VAL A 40 8.02 -3.60 -12.46
CA VAL A 40 9.45 -3.42 -12.15
C VAL A 40 10.29 -4.53 -12.76
N ILE A 41 11.59 -4.28 -12.91
CA ILE A 41 12.57 -5.29 -13.35
C ILE A 41 13.33 -5.79 -12.13
N HIS A 42 13.18 -7.08 -11.82
CA HIS A 42 13.97 -7.75 -10.80
C HIS A 42 15.10 -8.56 -11.43
N VAL A 43 16.30 -8.50 -10.86
CA VAL A 43 17.44 -9.30 -11.33
C VAL A 43 17.60 -10.51 -10.41
N LEU A 44 17.32 -11.70 -10.93
CA LEU A 44 17.55 -12.93 -10.18
C LEU A 44 19.05 -13.25 -10.18
N GLN A 45 19.62 -13.30 -8.98
CA GLN A 45 21.00 -13.70 -8.75
C GLN A 45 21.02 -15.04 -8.02
N TYR A 46 21.71 -16.03 -8.59
CA TYR A 46 21.86 -17.34 -7.97
C TYR A 46 23.32 -17.80 -8.11
N PRO A 47 23.95 -18.33 -7.05
CA PRO A 47 25.35 -18.72 -7.09
C PRO A 47 25.62 -19.77 -8.17
N GLY A 48 26.62 -19.51 -9.01
CA GLY A 48 26.99 -20.39 -10.12
C GLY A 48 26.12 -20.25 -11.37
N CYS A 49 25.14 -19.35 -11.35
CA CYS A 49 24.27 -19.04 -12.48
C CYS A 49 24.48 -17.60 -12.99
N VAL A 50 24.18 -17.38 -14.26
CA VAL A 50 24.22 -16.05 -14.87
C VAL A 50 23.01 -15.25 -14.38
N PRO A 51 23.20 -14.01 -13.86
CA PRO A 51 22.09 -13.17 -13.44
C PRO A 51 21.07 -12.96 -14.56
N LYS A 52 19.78 -13.11 -14.24
CA LYS A 52 18.69 -13.02 -15.23
C LYS A 52 17.70 -11.93 -14.82
N PRO A 53 17.56 -10.84 -15.60
CA PRO A 53 16.49 -9.87 -15.39
C PRO A 53 15.14 -10.49 -15.74
N ILE A 54 14.14 -10.27 -14.89
CA ILE A 54 12.77 -10.74 -15.07
C ILE A 54 11.79 -9.57 -14.90
N PRO A 55 10.73 -9.51 -15.72
CA PRO A 55 9.61 -8.60 -15.46
C PRO A 55 8.84 -9.08 -14.24
N SER A 56 8.50 -8.14 -13.37
CA SER A 56 7.81 -8.41 -12.11
C SER A 56 6.97 -7.20 -11.70
N PHE A 57 6.41 -7.22 -10.49
CA PHE A 57 5.54 -6.18 -9.97
C PHE A 57 5.92 -5.84 -8.52
N ALA A 58 5.63 -4.63 -8.09
CA ALA A 58 5.84 -4.13 -6.75
C ALA A 58 4.65 -3.25 -6.31
N CYS A 59 4.40 -3.15 -5.01
CA CYS A 59 3.44 -2.20 -4.47
C CYS A 59 4.12 -0.86 -4.21
N ILE A 60 3.60 0.20 -4.81
CA ILE A 60 4.12 1.56 -4.64
C ILE A 60 2.94 2.48 -4.36
N GLY A 61 3.06 3.30 -3.33
CA GLY A 61 1.99 4.19 -2.95
C GLY A 61 2.12 4.92 -1.63
N ARG A 62 1.07 5.66 -1.31
CA ARG A 62 0.83 6.39 -0.08
C ARG A 62 -0.51 5.96 0.51
N CYS A 63 -0.55 5.77 1.81
CA CYS A 63 -1.74 5.41 2.57
C CYS A 63 -1.93 6.40 3.73
N ALA A 64 -3.17 6.75 4.01
CA ALA A 64 -3.55 7.61 5.10
C ALA A 64 -3.29 6.92 6.44
N SER A 65 -2.62 7.62 7.34
CA SER A 65 -2.39 7.22 8.73
C SER A 65 -2.79 8.37 9.65
N TYR A 66 -3.12 8.06 10.90
CA TYR A 66 -3.49 9.08 11.88
C TYR A 66 -2.89 8.79 13.26
N LEU A 67 -2.70 9.87 14.00
CA LEU A 67 -2.33 9.87 15.41
C LEU A 67 -3.13 10.96 16.09
N GLN A 68 -3.89 10.60 17.11
CA GLN A 68 -4.72 11.53 17.86
C GLN A 68 -4.72 11.20 19.36
N VAL A 69 -5.14 12.14 20.19
CA VAL A 69 -5.42 11.86 21.60
C VAL A 69 -6.66 10.99 21.70
N SER A 70 -6.63 9.95 22.54
CA SER A 70 -7.78 9.06 22.72
C SER A 70 -8.93 9.80 23.39
N GLY A 71 -10.12 9.74 22.77
CA GLY A 71 -11.32 10.39 23.29
C GLY A 71 -11.83 9.84 24.63
N SER A 72 -11.44 8.60 24.98
CA SER A 72 -11.81 7.95 26.25
C SER A 72 -10.74 8.05 27.33
N LYS A 73 -9.48 8.28 26.95
CA LYS A 73 -8.34 8.39 27.86
C LYS A 73 -7.41 9.48 27.34
N ILE A 74 -7.59 10.71 27.85
CA ILE A 74 -6.84 11.90 27.44
C ILE A 74 -5.30 11.70 27.52
N TRP A 75 -4.84 10.82 28.40
CA TRP A 75 -3.42 10.49 28.57
C TRP A 75 -2.89 9.45 27.58
N GLN A 76 -3.74 8.82 26.78
CA GLN A 76 -3.37 7.80 25.79
C GLN A 76 -3.49 8.36 24.37
N MET A 77 -2.54 8.01 23.50
CA MET A 77 -2.61 8.31 22.08
C MET A 77 -3.19 7.12 21.32
N GLU A 78 -4.11 7.38 20.41
CA GLU A 78 -4.62 6.41 19.44
C GLU A 78 -3.88 6.58 18.11
N ARG A 79 -3.41 5.46 17.53
CA ARG A 79 -2.58 5.45 16.33
C ARG A 79 -3.12 4.42 15.35
N SER A 80 -3.17 4.79 14.07
CA SER A 80 -3.40 3.86 12.96
C SER A 80 -2.37 4.15 11.87
N CYS A 81 -1.51 3.16 11.57
CA CYS A 81 -0.52 3.25 10.53
C CYS A 81 -0.85 2.28 9.40
N MET A 82 -1.06 2.83 8.21
CA MET A 82 -1.41 2.07 7.02
C MET A 82 -0.22 2.04 6.05
N CYS A 83 0.04 0.88 5.47
CA CYS A 83 1.10 0.61 4.52
C CYS A 83 0.51 0.11 3.20
N CYS A 84 1.10 0.51 2.07
CA CYS A 84 0.75 -0.04 0.76
C CYS A 84 1.38 -1.43 0.65
N GLN A 85 0.55 -2.47 0.80
CA GLN A 85 0.98 -3.86 0.90
C GLN A 85 0.25 -4.74 -0.11
N GLU A 86 0.81 -5.91 -0.38
CA GLU A 86 0.17 -6.92 -1.23
C GLU A 86 -1.10 -7.49 -0.57
N SER A 87 -2.16 -7.60 -1.37
CA SER A 87 -3.38 -8.33 -0.97
C SER A 87 -3.36 -9.78 -1.45
N GLY A 88 -2.46 -10.11 -2.37
CA GLY A 88 -2.29 -11.46 -2.90
C GLY A 88 -0.97 -11.63 -3.63
N GLU A 89 -0.55 -12.88 -3.77
CA GLU A 89 0.69 -13.27 -4.42
C GLU A 89 0.41 -14.13 -5.65
N ARG A 90 1.28 -14.03 -6.65
CA ARG A 90 1.33 -14.96 -7.77
C ARG A 90 2.72 -15.55 -7.94
N GLU A 91 2.77 -16.84 -8.25
CA GLU A 91 4.02 -17.56 -8.47
C GLU A 91 4.32 -17.70 -9.97
N ALA A 92 5.59 -17.58 -10.33
CA ALA A 92 6.09 -17.80 -11.69
C ALA A 92 7.39 -18.60 -11.65
N ALA A 93 7.51 -19.58 -12.55
CA ALA A 93 8.71 -20.39 -12.66
C ALA A 93 9.66 -19.86 -13.72
N VAL A 94 10.90 -19.57 -13.34
CA VAL A 94 11.93 -19.02 -14.21
C VAL A 94 13.08 -20.01 -14.33
N SER A 95 13.48 -20.33 -15.55
CA SER A 95 14.71 -21.11 -15.81
C SER A 95 15.93 -20.21 -15.88
N LEU A 96 16.91 -20.47 -15.00
CA LEU A 96 18.23 -19.86 -14.95
C LEU A 96 19.26 -20.75 -15.64
N PHE A 97 20.25 -20.14 -16.27
CA PHE A 97 21.37 -20.85 -16.88
C PHE A 97 22.59 -20.83 -15.95
N CYS A 98 23.09 -22.02 -15.63
CA CYS A 98 24.15 -22.26 -14.66
C CYS A 98 25.33 -22.97 -15.32
N PRO A 99 26.28 -22.22 -15.92
CA PRO A 99 27.41 -22.81 -16.63
C PRO A 99 28.39 -23.51 -15.67
N LYS A 100 28.38 -23.16 -14.38
CA LYS A 100 29.23 -23.74 -13.33
C LYS A 100 28.59 -24.93 -12.61
N ALA A 101 27.51 -25.51 -13.16
CA ALA A 101 26.87 -26.68 -12.59
C ALA A 101 27.84 -27.89 -12.59
N LYS A 102 27.74 -28.75 -11.56
CA LYS A 102 28.61 -29.93 -11.46
C LYS A 102 28.35 -30.89 -12.63
N PRO A 103 29.36 -31.68 -13.07
CA PRO A 103 29.16 -32.72 -14.07
C PRO A 103 28.04 -33.70 -13.61
N GLY A 104 26.99 -33.85 -14.42
CA GLY A 104 25.80 -34.65 -14.09
C GLY A 104 24.59 -33.85 -13.61
N GLU A 105 24.75 -32.57 -13.25
CA GLU A 105 23.62 -31.69 -12.93
C GLU A 105 23.07 -30.97 -14.18
N ARG A 106 21.78 -30.62 -14.14
CA ARG A 106 21.15 -29.84 -15.22
C ARG A 106 21.74 -28.42 -15.24
N LYS A 107 22.26 -28.01 -16.40
CA LYS A 107 22.74 -26.63 -16.65
C LYS A 107 21.61 -25.58 -16.57
N PHE A 108 20.35 -26.00 -16.68
CA PHE A 108 19.20 -25.14 -16.47
C PHE A 108 18.53 -25.45 -15.12
N ARG A 109 18.45 -24.44 -14.26
CA ARG A 109 17.81 -24.53 -12.94
C ARG A 109 16.47 -23.80 -12.98
N LYS A 110 15.39 -24.48 -12.64
CA LYS A 110 14.05 -23.86 -12.51
C LYS A 110 13.91 -23.30 -11.09
N VAL A 111 13.65 -22.01 -10.98
CA VAL A 111 13.44 -21.30 -9.70
C VAL A 111 12.03 -20.75 -9.69
N LEU A 112 11.34 -20.86 -8.55
CA LEU A 112 10.04 -20.22 -8.34
C LEU A 112 10.26 -18.82 -7.82
N THR A 113 9.54 -17.87 -8.39
CA THR A 113 9.56 -16.45 -8.03
C THR A 113 8.16 -16.01 -7.70
N LYS A 114 8.01 -15.06 -6.78
CA LYS A 114 6.74 -14.50 -6.36
C LYS A 114 6.66 -13.02 -6.70
N ALA A 115 5.46 -12.55 -6.99
CA ALA A 115 5.16 -11.14 -7.19
C ALA A 115 3.76 -10.81 -6.65
N PRO A 116 3.49 -9.55 -6.24
CA PRO A 116 2.15 -9.13 -5.86
C PRO A 116 1.19 -9.24 -7.05
N LEU A 117 -0.03 -9.72 -6.78
CA LEU A 117 -1.14 -9.70 -7.74
C LEU A 117 -1.90 -8.38 -7.67
N GLU A 118 -2.09 -7.87 -6.46
CA GLU A 118 -2.84 -6.67 -6.15
C GLU A 118 -2.22 -6.02 -4.89
N CYS A 119 -2.39 -4.70 -4.78
CA CYS A 119 -1.88 -3.89 -3.67
C CYS A 119 -3.02 -3.08 -3.04
N MET A 120 -3.04 -3.00 -1.71
CA MET A 120 -4.02 -2.25 -0.95
C MET A 120 -3.38 -1.61 0.29
N CYS A 121 -3.98 -0.53 0.79
CA CYS A 121 -3.61 0.03 2.08
C CYS A 121 -4.08 -0.89 3.22
N ARG A 122 -3.14 -1.43 3.99
CA ARG A 122 -3.41 -2.34 5.11
C ARG A 122 -2.66 -1.89 6.36
N PRO A 123 -3.10 -2.23 7.58
CA PRO A 123 -2.34 -1.94 8.78
C PRO A 123 -0.93 -2.52 8.68
N CYS A 124 0.08 -1.71 8.98
CA CYS A 124 1.47 -2.15 8.86
C CYS A 124 1.75 -3.29 9.86
N THR A 125 2.17 -4.46 9.36
CA THR A 125 2.62 -5.58 10.18
C THR A 125 4.00 -5.27 10.75
N GLY A 126 4.08 -4.82 12.01
CA GLY A 126 5.37 -4.59 12.68
C GLY A 126 5.50 -3.27 13.44
N VAL A 127 4.43 -2.51 13.66
CA VAL A 127 4.52 -1.43 14.64
C VAL A 127 4.39 -2.05 16.03
N GLU A 128 5.49 -2.55 16.57
CA GLU A 128 5.54 -2.95 17.99
C GLU A 128 5.23 -1.69 18.80
N GLU A 129 4.13 -1.67 19.56
CA GLU A 129 3.70 -0.48 20.32
C GLU A 129 4.81 0.05 21.25
N ASN A 130 5.72 -0.83 21.68
CA ASN A 130 6.88 -0.53 22.53
C ASN A 130 8.07 0.09 21.78
N GLY A 131 8.12 0.01 20.44
CA GLY A 131 9.21 0.56 19.61
C GLY A 131 8.94 1.97 19.09
N ILE A 132 7.74 2.52 19.32
CA ILE A 132 7.32 3.82 18.80
C ILE A 132 7.70 4.94 19.76
N VAL A 133 8.96 5.35 19.73
CA VAL A 133 9.46 6.50 20.50
C VAL A 133 9.12 7.79 19.74
N PRO A 134 8.54 8.81 20.40
CA PRO A 134 8.35 10.14 19.81
C PRO A 134 9.66 10.66 19.23
N GLN A 135 9.61 11.31 18.07
CA GLN A 135 10.81 11.79 17.39
C GLN A 135 11.57 12.82 18.24
N GLU A 136 10.90 13.56 19.12
CA GLU A 136 11.54 14.43 20.12
C GLU A 136 12.32 13.70 21.22
N ILE A 137 12.13 12.39 21.41
CA ILE A 137 12.83 11.57 22.43
C ILE A 137 13.85 10.63 21.78
N ALA A 138 13.65 10.26 20.51
CA ALA A 138 14.53 9.36 19.76
C ALA A 138 15.98 9.88 19.61
N GLY A 139 16.19 11.20 19.72
CA GLY A 139 17.53 11.83 19.70
C GLY A 139 18.19 12.01 21.08
N TYR A 140 17.48 11.73 22.18
CA TYR A 140 17.97 11.91 23.56
C TYR A 140 18.24 10.58 24.29
N ALA A 141 17.92 9.44 23.67
CA ALA A 141 18.00 8.14 24.32
C ALA A 141 19.44 7.61 24.50
N ASP A 142 20.44 8.18 23.82
CA ASP A 142 21.81 7.63 23.81
C ASP A 142 22.79 8.32 24.78
N GLU A 143 22.51 9.54 25.25
CA GLU A 143 23.44 10.29 26.12
C GLU A 143 22.67 11.19 27.11
N GLY A 144 22.18 10.63 28.23
CA GLY A 144 21.51 11.45 29.25
C GLY A 144 21.19 10.73 30.57
N PRO A 145 21.37 11.38 31.74
CA PRO A 145 21.28 10.77 33.06
C PRO A 145 19.85 10.41 33.53
N LEU A 146 18.85 10.50 32.65
CA LEU A 146 17.42 10.35 32.99
C LEU A 146 16.82 8.98 32.68
N ASN A 147 17.65 7.96 32.43
CA ASN A 147 17.21 6.61 32.03
C ASN A 147 16.39 5.85 33.11
N ASN A 148 16.24 6.42 34.31
CA ASN A 148 15.52 5.80 35.44
C ASN A 148 14.19 6.49 35.82
N HIS A 149 13.79 7.59 35.18
CA HIS A 149 12.56 8.29 35.61
C HIS A 149 11.26 7.72 35.03
N PHE A 150 11.30 7.06 33.86
CA PHE A 150 10.09 6.55 33.19
C PHE A 150 9.74 5.08 33.52
N ARG A 151 10.59 4.35 34.24
CA ARG A 151 10.38 2.92 34.55
C ARG A 151 9.46 2.64 35.74
N ARG A 152 8.79 3.63 36.32
CA ARG A 152 8.04 3.44 37.59
C ARG A 152 6.51 3.52 37.53
N SER A 153 5.90 3.49 36.35
CA SER A 153 4.43 3.57 36.22
C SER A 153 3.74 2.23 35.90
N SER A 154 4.44 1.10 36.02
CA SER A 154 3.88 -0.23 35.75
C SER A 154 4.07 -1.19 36.93
N ILE A 155 3.62 -0.79 38.13
CA ILE A 155 3.10 -1.70 39.15
C ILE A 155 1.96 -0.96 39.86
N GLN A 156 0.73 -1.16 39.39
CA GLN A 156 -0.43 -1.37 40.27
C GLN A 156 -1.52 -2.12 39.52
#